data_AF-A0A5A9Z535-F1
#
_entry.id   AF-A0A5A9Z535-F1
#
_cell.length_a   1.000
_cell.length_b   1.000
_cell.length_c   1.000
_cell.angle_alpha   90.00
_cell.angle_beta   90.00
_cell.angle_gamma   90.00
#
_symmetry.space_group_name_H-M   'P 1'
#
loop_
_entity.id
_entity.type
_entity.pdbx_description
1 polymer ?
#
loop_
_entity_poly.entity_id
_entity_poly.type
_entity_poly.pdbx_seq_one_letter_code
_entity_poly.pdbx_strand_id
1 'polypeptide(L)' 'MTGNGTQDNPEVDDNGDDTALVKKILLALVVILAAWGAAIFKWGVPGLYIPALASVPLIYLVLIIVARG' A
#
# COMPACT_ATOMS: atom_id res chain seq x y z
N MET A 1 42.69 13.75 29.50
CA MET A 1 42.30 14.55 28.32
C MET A 1 42.60 13.74 27.07
N THR A 2 41.83 13.99 26.00
CA THR A 2 41.76 13.31 24.70
C THR A 2 40.85 12.08 24.72
N GLY A 3 39.75 12.00 23.98
CA GLY A 3 39.28 12.81 22.88
C GLY A 3 38.47 11.83 22.05
N ASN A 4 37.16 12.00 22.09
CA ASN A 4 36.13 11.18 21.44
C ASN A 4 36.50 10.85 19.99
N GLY A 5 36.77 9.57 19.70
CA GLY A 5 36.82 9.05 18.34
C GLY A 5 35.39 8.78 17.87
N THR A 6 34.63 9.85 17.66
CA THR A 6 33.33 9.80 16.97
C THR A 6 33.56 9.08 15.65
N GLN A 7 32.93 7.93 15.46
CA GLN A 7 32.85 7.29 14.16
C GLN A 7 32.11 8.24 13.21
N ASP A 8 32.86 8.95 12.37
CA ASP A 8 32.40 9.72 11.24
C ASP A 8 32.14 8.79 10.05
N ASN A 9 31.31 7.77 10.27
CA ASN A 9 30.72 7.05 9.14
C ASN A 9 29.70 8.01 8.50
N PRO A 10 29.74 8.26 7.19
CA PRO A 10 28.69 9.04 6.54
C PRO A 10 27.36 8.32 6.80
N GLU A 11 26.55 8.90 7.68
CA GLU A 11 25.18 8.46 7.91
C GLU A 11 24.42 8.76 6.62
N VAL A 12 24.34 7.75 5.75
CA VAL A 12 23.47 7.77 4.58
C VAL A 12 22.04 7.70 5.14
N ASP A 13 21.44 8.87 5.34
CA ASP A 13 20.05 9.01 5.79
C ASP A 13 19.11 8.60 4.66
N ASP A 14 18.93 7.29 4.52
CA ASP A 14 18.06 6.65 3.52
C ASP A 14 16.56 6.86 3.86
N ASN A 15 16.21 7.23 5.10
CA ASN A 15 14.82 7.33 5.55
C ASN A 15 13.96 8.34 4.73
N GLY A 16 14.62 9.29 4.06
CA GLY A 16 13.97 10.26 3.18
C GLY A 16 13.36 9.63 1.92
N ASP A 17 13.96 8.57 1.38
CA ASP A 17 13.49 7.93 0.15
C ASP A 17 12.29 6.99 0.41
N ASP A 18 12.32 6.27 1.53
CA ASP A 18 11.24 5.46 2.06
C ASP A 18 10.02 6.32 2.38
N THR A 19 10.23 7.47 3.03
CA THR A 19 9.14 8.41 3.32
C THR A 19 8.52 8.95 2.02
N ALA A 20 9.33 9.22 1.00
CA ALA A 20 8.84 9.64 -0.30
C ALA A 20 8.09 8.51 -1.03
N LEU A 21 8.53 7.27 -0.89
CA LEU A 21 7.90 6.09 -1.47
C LEU A 21 6.56 5.78 -0.78
N VAL A 22 6.52 5.80 0.55
CA VAL A 22 5.29 5.66 1.35
C VAL A 22 4.30 6.74 0.98
N LYS A 23 4.74 8.00 0.85
CA LYS A 23 3.88 9.11 0.43
C LYS A 23 3.31 8.91 -0.97
N LYS A 24 4.10 8.38 -1.92
CA LYS A 24 3.63 8.00 -3.26
C LYS A 24 2.62 6.86 -3.22
N ILE A 25 2.87 5.82 -2.44
CA ILE A 25 1.94 4.69 -2.24
C ILE A 25 0.61 5.19 -1.66
N LEU A 26 0.66 6.02 -0.62
CA LEU A 26 -0.55 6.56 0.01
C LEU A 26 -1.33 7.43 -0.95
N LEU A 27 -0.66 8.29 -1.73
CA LEU A 27 -1.31 9.05 -2.79
C LEU A 27 -1.96 8.16 -3.84
N ALA A 28 -1.26 7.11 -4.30
CA ALA A 28 -1.80 6.16 -5.27
C ALA A 28 -3.05 5.44 -4.73
N LEU A 29 -3.01 5.00 -3.47
CA LEU A 29 -4.15 4.36 -2.80
C LEU A 29 -5.33 5.31 -2.67
N VAL A 30 -5.11 6.56 -2.25
CA VAL A 30 -6.17 7.57 -2.15
C VAL A 30 -6.81 7.86 -3.51
N VAL A 31 -6.00 7.98 -4.56
CA VAL A 31 -6.51 8.19 -5.93
C VAL A 31 -7.31 6.98 -6.41
N ILE A 32 -6.83 5.77 -6.16
CA ILE A 32 -7.55 4.53 -6.48
C ILE A 32 -8.87 4.45 -5.72
N LEU A 33 -8.88 4.76 -4.41
CA LEU A 33 -10.10 4.78 -3.60
C LEU A 33 -11.09 5.85 -4.06
N ALA A 34 -10.61 7.04 -4.41
CA ALA A 34 -11.45 8.12 -4.90
C ALA A 34 -12.02 7.81 -6.28
N ALA A 35 -11.21 7.27 -7.19
CA ALA A 35 -11.67 6.81 -8.50
C ALA A 35 -12.66 5.66 -8.37
N TRP A 36 -12.44 4.77 -7.42
CA TRP A 36 -13.35 3.67 -7.09
C TRP A 36 -14.68 4.17 -6.53
N GLY A 37 -14.65 5.08 -5.55
CA GLY A 37 -15.86 5.72 -5.00
C GLY A 37 -16.62 6.52 -6.06
N ALA A 38 -15.92 7.21 -6.96
CA ALA A 38 -16.51 7.94 -8.08
C ALA A 38 -17.12 6.99 -9.13
N ALA A 39 -16.55 5.80 -9.33
CA ALA A 39 -17.10 4.76 -10.20
C ALA A 39 -18.39 4.17 -9.59
N ILE A 40 -18.41 3.93 -8.27
CA ILE A 40 -19.62 3.56 -7.53
C ILE A 40 -20.68 4.66 -7.64
N PHE A 41 -20.31 5.93 -7.50
CA PHE A 41 -21.27 7.04 -7.56
C PHE A 41 -21.86 7.25 -8.96
N LYS A 42 -21.06 7.14 -10.02
CA LYS A 42 -21.53 7.37 -11.39
C LYS A 42 -22.33 6.21 -11.99
N TRP A 43 -22.02 4.96 -11.64
CA TRP A 43 -22.66 3.79 -12.25
C TRP A 43 -23.39 2.89 -11.24
N GLY A 44 -23.22 3.11 -9.94
CA GLY A 44 -23.85 2.31 -8.89
C GLY A 44 -23.33 0.88 -8.88
N VAL A 45 -24.24 -0.04 -9.17
CA VAL A 45 -24.10 -1.50 -9.07
C VAL A 45 -22.87 -2.06 -9.82
N PRO A 46 -22.55 -1.69 -11.08
CA PRO A 46 -21.41 -2.26 -11.79
C PRO A 46 -20.06 -1.90 -11.17
N GLY A 47 -19.93 -0.70 -10.58
CA GLY A 47 -18.72 -0.25 -9.88
C GLY A 47 -18.49 -0.97 -8.55
N LEU A 48 -19.58 -1.44 -7.91
CA LEU A 48 -19.53 -2.29 -6.71
C LEU A 48 -19.32 -3.77 -7.06
N TYR A 49 -19.82 -4.22 -8.21
CA TYR A 49 -19.69 -5.60 -8.67
C TYR A 49 -18.27 -5.95 -9.14
N ILE A 50 -17.50 -5.05 -9.78
CA ILE A 50 -16.12 -5.35 -10.21
C ILE A 50 -15.20 -5.74 -9.02
N PRO A 51 -15.17 -5.00 -7.90
CA PRO A 51 -14.42 -5.40 -6.70
C PRO A 51 -15.05 -6.59 -5.98
N ALA A 52 -16.38 -6.66 -5.88
CA ALA A 52 -17.05 -7.78 -5.21
C ALA A 52 -16.84 -9.11 -5.96
N LEU A 53 -16.91 -9.10 -7.30
CA LEU A 53 -16.62 -10.25 -8.15
C LEU A 53 -15.14 -10.63 -8.11
N ALA A 54 -14.23 -9.68 -7.93
CA ALA A 54 -12.81 -9.98 -7.75
C ALA A 54 -12.48 -10.45 -6.32
N SER A 55 -13.20 -9.99 -5.30
CA SER A 55 -12.96 -10.36 -3.91
C SER A 55 -13.48 -11.76 -3.57
N VAL A 56 -14.54 -12.24 -4.23
CA VAL A 56 -15.03 -13.63 -4.08
C VAL A 56 -13.91 -14.66 -4.37
N PRO A 57 -13.26 -14.69 -5.54
CA PRO A 57 -12.14 -15.60 -5.81
C PRO A 57 -10.90 -15.27 -4.97
N LEU A 58 -10.66 -14.00 -4.63
CA LEU A 58 -9.54 -13.61 -3.77
C LEU A 58 -9.66 -14.23 -2.37
N ILE A 59 -10.83 -14.13 -1.76
CA ILE A 59 -11.13 -14.73 -0.45
C ILE A 59 -11.04 -16.25 -0.55
N TYR A 60 -11.54 -16.83 -1.63
CA TYR A 60 -11.39 -18.27 -1.88
C TYR A 60 -9.93 -18.70 -1.98
N LEU A 61 -9.07 -17.91 -2.63
CA LEU A 61 -7.64 -18.15 -2.75
C LEU A 61 -6.92 -18.00 -1.40
N VAL A 62 -7.27 -17.00 -0.59
CA VAL A 62 -6.77 -16.84 0.78
C VAL A 62 -7.19 -18.04 1.63
N LEU A 63 -8.45 -18.48 1.55
CA LEU A 63 -8.94 -19.67 2.24
C LEU A 63 -8.17 -20.92 1.83
N ILE A 64 -7.89 -21.11 0.53
CA ILE A 64 -7.07 -22.22 0.03
C ILE A 64 -5.65 -22.16 0.59
N ILE A 65 -5.02 -20.98 0.63
CA ILE A 65 -3.65 -20.82 1.15
C ILE A 65 -3.59 -21.12 2.65
N VAL A 66 -4.56 -20.63 3.43
CA VAL A 66 -4.64 -20.89 4.88
C VAL A 66 -5.01 -22.35 5.17
N ALA A 67 -5.91 -22.94 4.40
CA ALA A 67 -6.29 -24.35 4.52
C ALA A 67 -5.21 -25.32 4.01
N ARG A 68 -4.22 -24.83 3.25
CA ARG A 68 -3.00 -25.56 2.88
C ARG A 68 -1.94 -25.56 4.00
N GLY A 69 -2.26 -24.99 5.17
CA GLY A 69 -1.51 -25.18 6.40
C GLY A 69 -1.48 -26.65 6.82
#